data_AF-A0A0V8E4J4-F1
#
_entry.id   AF-A0A0V8E4J4-F1
#
_cell.length_a   1.000
_cell.length_b   1.000
_cell.length_c   1.000
_cell.angle_alpha   90.00
_cell.angle_beta   90.00
_cell.angle_gamma   90.00
#
_symmetry.space_group_name_H-M   'P 1'
#
loop_
_entity.id
_entity.type
_entity.pdbx_description
1 polymer ?
#
loop_
_entity_poly.entity_id
_entity_poly.type
_entity_poly.pdbx_seq_one_letter_code
_entity_poly.pdbx_strand_id
1 'polypeptide(L)'
;MFMATGKIRSNTADAQEAVAELTGLQVSSFQTVELGESNVTSMTNGAQMANELMGNVSKVVSCVLAQANKFPELAQRIEERDIQDANRWK
;
A
#
# COMPACT_ATOMS: atom_id res chain seq x y z
N MET A 1 -17.89 -8.87 -29.00
CA MET A 1 -16.85 -7.84 -28.76
C MET A 1 -17.51 -6.71 -27.99
N PHE A 2 -17.42 -6.73 -26.66
CA PHE A 2 -18.05 -5.71 -25.82
C PHE A 2 -17.12 -4.49 -25.74
N MET A 3 -17.42 -3.45 -26.52
CA MET A 3 -16.85 -2.13 -26.30
C MET A 3 -17.65 -1.45 -25.20
N ALA A 4 -17.06 -1.33 -24.01
CA ALA A 4 -17.61 -0.53 -22.92
C ALA A 4 -17.77 0.91 -23.41
N THR A 5 -19.02 1.34 -23.56
CA THR A 5 -19.45 2.66 -24.06
C THR A 5 -19.40 3.72 -22.94
N GLY A 6 -18.35 3.69 -22.13
CA GLY A 6 -18.07 4.71 -21.12
C GLY A 6 -16.98 5.65 -21.64
N LYS A 7 -17.14 6.97 -21.45
CA LYS A 7 -16.02 7.89 -21.66
C LYS A 7 -14.87 7.41 -20.78
N ILE A 8 -13.74 7.03 -21.38
CA ILE A 8 -12.52 6.73 -20.61
C ILE A 8 -12.12 8.04 -19.93
N ARG A 9 -12.31 8.07 -18.62
CA ARG A 9 -12.01 9.20 -17.75
C ARG A 9 -11.48 8.62 -16.45
N SER A 10 -10.44 9.25 -15.95
CA SER A 10 -9.90 8.93 -14.64
C SER A 10 -10.92 9.28 -13.56
N ASN A 11 -11.12 8.39 -12.59
CA ASN A 11 -12.00 8.63 -11.44
C ASN A 11 -11.14 8.64 -10.16
N THR A 12 -10.93 9.84 -9.63
CA THR A 12 -10.16 10.05 -8.41
C THR A 12 -10.87 9.55 -7.16
N ALA A 13 -12.21 9.48 -7.17
CA ALA A 13 -13.00 8.91 -6.08
C ALA A 13 -12.81 7.39 -5.98
N ASP A 14 -12.92 6.67 -7.10
CA ASP A 14 -12.70 5.20 -7.13
C ASP A 14 -11.26 4.85 -6.71
N ALA A 15 -10.28 5.66 -7.12
CA ALA A 15 -8.88 5.48 -6.74
C ALA A 15 -8.64 5.74 -5.25
N GLN A 16 -9.32 6.72 -4.66
CA GLN A 16 -9.27 6.98 -3.23
C GLN A 16 -9.96 5.88 -2.42
N GLU A 17 -11.11 5.39 -2.87
CA GLU A 17 -11.84 4.30 -2.23
C GLU A 17 -11.02 3.00 -2.21
N ALA A 18 -10.39 2.63 -3.33
CA ALA A 18 -9.52 1.47 -3.41
C ALA A 18 -8.30 1.54 -2.47
N VAL A 19 -7.80 2.75 -2.17
CA VAL A 19 -6.66 2.96 -1.25
C VAL A 19 -7.12 3.11 0.20
N ALA A 20 -8.37 3.50 0.45
CA ALA A 20 -8.93 3.64 1.79
C ALA A 20 -8.92 2.32 2.57
N GLU A 21 -9.17 1.19 1.90
CA GLU A 21 -9.09 -0.14 2.51
C GLU A 21 -7.67 -0.50 2.99
N LEU A 22 -6.65 -0.01 2.29
CA LEU A 22 -5.24 -0.25 2.63
C LEU A 22 -4.70 0.73 3.67
N THR A 23 -5.14 1.99 3.62
CA THR A 23 -4.71 3.05 4.56
C THR A 23 -5.42 2.97 5.91
N GLY A 24 -6.60 2.34 5.98
CA GLY A 24 -7.31 2.06 7.24
C GLY A 24 -6.63 1.02 8.13
N LEU A 25 -5.68 0.24 7.59
CA LEU A 25 -4.91 -0.74 8.34
C LEU A 25 -3.73 -0.05 9.06
N GLN A 26 -3.99 0.55 10.21
CA GLN A 26 -2.93 0.99 11.11
C GLN A 26 -2.33 -0.23 11.84
N VAL A 27 -1.19 -0.73 11.35
CA VAL A 27 -0.34 -1.68 12.08
C VAL A 27 0.25 -0.95 13.29
N SER A 28 -0.50 -0.94 14.40
CA SER A 28 -0.28 -0.06 15.55
C SER A 28 0.56 -0.70 16.66
N SER A 29 0.87 -2.00 16.59
CA SER A 29 1.74 -2.64 17.57
C SER A 29 2.62 -3.72 16.96
N PHE A 30 3.93 -3.52 17.03
CA PHE A 30 4.92 -4.57 16.80
C PHE A 30 5.25 -5.20 18.15
N GLN A 31 5.09 -6.52 18.25
CA GLN A 31 5.50 -7.27 19.43
C GLN A 31 6.91 -7.80 19.17
N THR A 32 7.87 -7.39 20.00
CA THR A 32 9.21 -7.97 20.01
C THR A 32 9.23 -9.16 20.96
N VAL A 33 9.89 -10.24 20.55
CA VAL A 33 10.15 -11.41 21.38
C VAL A 33 11.45 -11.16 22.15
N GLU A 34 11.36 -11.09 23.47
CA GLU A 34 12.50 -11.10 24.37
C GLU A 34 12.47 -12.36 25.22
N LEU A 35 13.65 -12.96 25.39
CA LEU A 35 13.84 -14.10 26.28
C LEU A 35 14.42 -13.56 27.59
N GLY A 36 13.94 -14.06 28.73
CA GLY A 36 14.46 -13.68 30.06
C GLY A 36 15.89 -14.19 30.29
N GLU A 37 16.05 -15.32 30.98
CA GLU A 37 17.39 -15.88 31.30
C GLU A 37 17.82 -17.01 30.35
N SER A 38 17.12 -17.23 29.25
CA SER A 38 17.42 -18.37 28.36
C SER A 38 18.78 -18.25 27.70
N ASN A 39 19.65 -19.23 27.95
CA ASN A 39 20.99 -19.36 27.37
C ASN A 39 21.08 -20.41 26.26
N VAL A 40 19.96 -21.05 25.91
CA VAL A 40 19.88 -22.06 24.85
C VAL A 40 19.99 -21.36 23.50
N THR A 41 21.09 -21.58 22.78
CA THR A 41 21.41 -20.92 21.50
C THR A 41 20.29 -21.00 20.47
N SER A 42 19.58 -22.14 20.37
CA SER A 42 18.46 -22.29 19.44
C SER A 42 17.29 -21.35 19.76
N MET A 43 17.03 -21.07 21.05
CA MET A 43 15.97 -20.16 21.45
C MET A 43 16.35 -18.72 21.15
N THR A 44 17.59 -18.31 21.46
CA THR A 44 18.10 -16.97 21.13
C THR A 44 18.04 -16.71 19.61
N ASN A 45 18.48 -17.68 18.81
CA ASN A 45 18.38 -17.60 17.34
C ASN A 45 16.92 -17.50 16.88
N GLY A 46 16.01 -18.26 17.50
CA GLY A 46 14.58 -18.20 17.20
C GLY A 46 13.97 -16.83 17.52
N ALA A 47 14.30 -16.24 18.68
CA ALA A 47 13.86 -14.91 19.06
C ALA A 47 14.39 -13.83 18.10
N GLN A 48 15.67 -13.91 17.72
CA GLN A 48 16.25 -13.02 16.72
C GLN A 48 15.52 -13.13 15.38
N MET A 49 15.34 -14.35 14.86
CA MET A 49 14.66 -14.58 13.58
C MET A 49 13.22 -14.08 13.61
N ALA A 50 12.48 -14.28 14.71
CA ALA A 50 11.12 -13.78 14.87
C ALA A 50 11.08 -12.23 14.81
N ASN A 51 12.01 -11.56 15.48
CA ASN A 51 12.11 -10.11 15.49
C ASN A 51 12.51 -9.55 14.11
N GLU A 52 13.43 -10.22 13.40
CA GLU A 52 13.80 -9.85 12.03
C GLU A 52 12.63 -10.02 11.05
N LEU A 53 11.89 -11.13 11.16
CA LEU A 53 10.70 -11.37 10.34
C LEU A 53 9.64 -10.29 10.58
N MET A 54 9.40 -9.91 11.84
CA MET A 54 8.49 -8.81 12.17
C MET A 54 8.91 -7.50 11.51
N GLY A 55 10.21 -7.16 11.59
CA GLY A 55 10.75 -5.97 10.92
C GLY A 55 10.62 -6.01 9.40
N ASN A 56 10.81 -7.18 8.78
CA ASN A 56 10.67 -7.35 7.34
C ASN A 56 9.23 -7.25 6.87
N VAL A 57 8.27 -7.85 7.59
CA VAL A 57 6.83 -7.72 7.30
C VAL A 57 6.41 -6.25 7.42
N SER A 58 6.87 -5.53 8.43
CA SER A 58 6.63 -4.10 8.59
C SER A 58 7.10 -3.28 7.37
N LYS A 59 8.30 -3.58 6.85
CA LYS A 59 8.83 -2.95 5.64
C LYS A 59 7.95 -3.25 4.42
N VAL A 60 7.51 -4.49 4.26
CA VAL A 60 6.63 -4.87 3.13
C VAL A 60 5.32 -4.09 3.20
N VAL A 61 4.66 -4.06 4.36
CA VAL A 61 3.42 -3.29 4.55
C VAL A 61 3.64 -1.81 4.24
N SER A 62 4.73 -1.22 4.75
CA SER A 62 5.07 0.19 4.49
C SER A 62 5.30 0.47 2.99
N CYS A 63 6.00 -0.43 2.28
CA CYS A 63 6.21 -0.30 0.84
C CYS A 63 4.91 -0.41 0.05
N VAL A 64 4.04 -1.35 0.41
CA VAL A 64 2.73 -1.53 -0.23
C VAL A 64 1.86 -0.30 -0.01
N LEU A 65 1.82 0.23 1.23
CA LEU A 65 1.10 1.46 1.56
C LEU A 65 1.63 2.67 0.77
N ALA A 66 2.96 2.82 0.70
CA ALA A 66 3.60 3.88 -0.07
C ALA A 66 3.27 3.78 -1.57
N GLN A 67 3.17 2.57 -2.11
CA GLN A 67 2.77 2.36 -3.50
C GLN A 67 1.27 2.58 -3.71
N ALA A 68 0.43 2.20 -2.75
CA ALA A 68 -1.01 2.43 -2.78
C ALA A 68 -1.33 3.93 -2.86
N ASN A 69 -0.64 4.75 -2.06
CA ASN A 69 -0.80 6.20 -2.04
C ASN A 69 -0.46 6.90 -3.37
N LYS A 70 0.22 6.22 -4.32
CA LYS A 70 0.48 6.78 -5.65
C LYS A 70 -0.69 6.65 -6.61
N PHE A 71 -1.63 5.72 -6.39
CA PHE A 71 -2.77 5.54 -7.30
C PHE A 71 -3.68 6.79 -7.36
N PRO A 72 -4.03 7.46 -6.25
CA PRO A 72 -4.80 8.70 -6.28
C PRO A 72 -4.06 9.84 -6.99
N GLU A 73 -2.75 9.97 -6.76
CA GLU A 73 -1.92 10.97 -7.45
C GLU A 73 -1.89 10.74 -8.97
N LEU A 74 -1.74 9.49 -9.39
CA LEU A 74 -1.78 9.10 -10.80
C LEU A 74 -3.17 9.36 -11.40
N ALA A 75 -4.24 9.04 -10.67
CA ALA A 75 -5.61 9.29 -11.11
C ALA A 75 -5.86 10.79 -11.35
N GLN A 76 -5.42 11.66 -10.43
CA GLN A 76 -5.51 13.12 -10.62
C GLN A 76 -4.75 13.59 -11.86
N ARG A 77 -3.51 13.12 -12.03
CA ARG A 77 -2.65 13.50 -13.17
C ARG A 77 -3.20 13.05 -14.51
N ILE A 78 -3.93 11.94 -14.56
CA ILE A 78 -4.59 11.47 -15.79
C ILE A 78 -5.90 12.22 -15.98
N GLU A 79 -6.67 12.51 -14.93
CA GLU A 79 -7.88 13.35 -15.00
C GLU A 79 -7.58 14.74 -15.60
N GLU A 80 -6.49 15.38 -15.17
CA GLU A 80 -6.03 16.64 -15.74
C GLU A 80 -5.71 16.53 -17.24
N ARG A 81 -5.07 15.43 -17.68
CA ARG A 81 -4.79 15.18 -19.10
C ARG A 81 -6.08 14.92 -19.88
N ASP A 82 -6.99 14.13 -19.34
CA ASP A 82 -8.29 13.82 -19.95
C ASP A 82 -9.08 15.12 -20.18
N ILE A 83 -9.02 16.08 -19.25
CA ILE A 83 -9.65 17.40 -19.39
C ILE A 83 -8.96 18.23 -20.48
N GLN A 84 -7.61 18.25 -20.52
CA GLN A 84 -6.84 18.99 -21.53
C GLN A 84 -7.11 18.47 -22.94
N ASP A 85 -7.05 17.15 -23.14
CA ASP A 85 -7.32 16.52 -24.44
C ASP A 85 -8.77 16.74 -24.88
N ALA A 86 -9.74 16.63 -23.95
CA ALA A 86 -11.13 16.93 -24.23
C ALA A 86 -11.37 18.40 -24.61
N ASN A 87 -10.56 19.34 -24.14
CA ASN A 87 -10.63 20.75 -24.53
C ASN A 87 -9.89 21.04 -25.84
N ARG A 88 -8.89 20.22 -26.22
CA ARG A 88 -8.15 20.35 -27.47
C ARG A 88 -8.92 19.85 -28.70
N TRP A 89 -9.88 18.94 -28.49
CA TRP A 89 -10.75 18.40 -29.55
C TRP A 89 -12.18 18.97 -29.54
N LYS A 90 -12.41 20.04 -28.78
CA LYS A 90 -13.58 20.93 -28.94
C LYS A 90 -13.27 21.98 -30.00
#